data_AF-A0A8J7SPE8-F1
#
_entry.id   AF-A0A8J7SPE8-F1
#
_cell.length_a   1.000
_cell.length_b   1.000
_cell.length_c   1.000
_cell.angle_alpha   90.00
_cell.angle_beta   90.00
_cell.angle_gamma   90.00
#
_symmetry.space_group_name_H-M   'P 1'
#
loop_
_entity.id
_entity.type
_entity.pdbx_description
1 polymer ?
#
loop_
_entity_poly.entity_id
_entity_poly.type
_entity_poly.pdbx_seq_one_letter_code
_entity_poly.pdbx_strand_id
1 'polypeptide(L)'
;MLTIDKFKARLIRPNHPDWLLVGVDTKDDSRLYILGNGGMSNINCAPIESFPEEIKNYAIEMVTQGELYLKGNEKSLRVGQGKSIYSYTLKKIENLLPTSSTTRKMYFSSIFIRWQRSHQLSDEHVQEKLGLTAKEFHQFREDELTITPDLINKLVEITGVSEQFWKNRGDQKNKGFRGK
;
A
#
# COMPACT_ATOMS: atom_id res chain seq x y z
N MET A 1 5.45 13.09 9.49
CA MET A 1 6.81 12.76 9.03
C MET A 1 6.99 11.25 9.01
N LEU A 2 7.60 10.68 7.96
CA LEU A 2 7.92 9.26 7.86
C LEU A 2 9.25 9.00 8.57
N THR A 3 9.27 8.12 9.58
CA THR A 3 10.49 7.71 10.29
C THR A 3 11.08 6.44 9.67
N ILE A 4 12.35 6.14 9.97
CA ILE A 4 13.00 4.91 9.48
C ILE A 4 12.27 3.63 9.91
N ASP A 5 11.78 3.55 11.15
CA ASP A 5 11.06 2.37 11.63
C ASP A 5 9.74 2.17 10.91
N LYS A 6 9.00 3.27 10.68
CA LYS A 6 7.76 3.24 9.89
C LYS A 6 8.05 2.86 8.43
N PHE A 7 9.16 3.33 7.87
CA PHE A 7 9.58 2.95 6.53
C PHE A 7 9.88 1.46 6.44
N LYS A 8 10.75 0.92 7.31
CA LYS A 8 11.09 -0.51 7.39
C LYS A 8 9.85 -1.38 7.55
N ALA A 9 8.97 -1.00 8.48
CA ALA A 9 7.72 -1.72 8.73
C ALA A 9 6.78 -1.71 7.51
N ARG A 10 6.73 -0.58 6.77
CA ARG A 10 5.91 -0.45 5.57
C ARG A 10 6.53 -1.12 4.36
N LEU A 11 7.85 -1.25 4.26
CA LEU A 11 8.52 -1.88 3.11
C LEU A 11 8.18 -3.38 2.98
N ILE A 12 8.02 -4.07 4.12
CA ILE A 12 7.82 -5.53 4.19
C ILE A 12 6.34 -5.97 4.10
N ARG A 13 5.41 -5.07 3.78
CA ARG A 13 3.96 -5.32 3.82
C ARG A 13 3.31 -5.31 2.43
N PRO A 14 3.55 -6.33 1.59
CA PRO A 14 3.01 -6.35 0.24
C PRO A 14 1.48 -6.25 0.26
N ASN A 15 0.92 -5.46 -0.66
CA ASN A 15 -0.53 -5.23 -0.82
C ASN A 15 -1.25 -4.53 0.36
N HIS A 16 -0.53 -4.15 1.42
CA HIS A 16 -1.10 -3.33 2.50
C HIS A 16 -1.40 -1.90 2.00
N PRO A 17 -2.47 -1.22 2.46
CA PRO A 17 -2.79 0.15 2.04
C PRO A 17 -1.67 1.16 2.26
N ASP A 18 -0.82 0.91 3.26
CA ASP A 18 0.36 1.72 3.62
C ASP A 18 1.68 1.17 3.09
N TRP A 19 1.66 0.19 2.17
CA TRP A 19 2.86 -0.36 1.57
C TRP A 19 3.70 0.74 0.91
N LEU A 20 4.99 0.73 1.20
CA LEU A 20 5.99 1.57 0.55
C LEU A 20 6.97 0.71 -0.23
N LEU A 21 7.46 1.28 -1.32
CA LEU A 21 8.41 0.66 -2.23
C LEU A 21 9.55 1.64 -2.50
N VAL A 22 10.72 1.10 -2.84
CA VAL A 22 11.82 1.89 -3.40
C VAL A 22 11.79 1.71 -4.91
N GLY A 23 11.87 2.82 -5.64
CA GLY A 23 11.98 2.83 -7.08
C GLY A 23 13.26 3.50 -7.55
N VAL A 24 13.63 3.24 -8.80
CA VAL A 24 14.76 3.86 -9.49
C VAL A 24 14.32 4.43 -10.83
N ASP A 25 14.87 5.58 -11.21
CA ASP A 25 14.59 6.18 -12.51
C ASP A 25 15.02 5.23 -13.65
N THR A 26 14.18 5.09 -14.66
CA THR A 26 14.51 4.27 -15.84
C THR A 26 15.62 4.88 -16.70
N LYS A 27 15.92 6.17 -16.53
CA LYS A 27 16.92 6.91 -17.30
C LYS A 27 18.17 7.29 -16.50
N ASP A 28 18.13 7.17 -15.18
CA ASP A 28 19.20 7.57 -14.27
C ASP A 28 19.16 6.68 -13.02
N ASP A 29 20.01 5.65 -13.01
CA ASP A 29 20.05 4.64 -11.95
C ASP A 29 20.51 5.18 -10.59
N SER A 30 21.09 6.39 -10.56
CA SER A 30 21.46 7.09 -9.33
C SER A 30 20.27 7.74 -8.62
N ARG A 31 19.13 7.94 -9.31
CA ARG A 31 17.94 8.60 -8.77
C ARG A 31 16.96 7.60 -8.19
N LEU A 32 16.87 7.60 -6.87
CA LEU A 32 15.94 6.77 -6.13
C LEU A 32 14.68 7.54 -5.71
N TYR A 33 13.58 6.79 -5.58
CA TYR A 33 12.28 7.32 -5.20
C TYR A 33 11.64 6.43 -4.13
N ILE A 34 10.83 7.03 -3.28
CA ILE A 34 9.88 6.29 -2.45
C ILE A 34 8.53 6.31 -3.15
N LEU A 35 8.02 5.11 -3.43
CA LEU A 35 6.72 4.90 -4.05
C LEU A 35 5.72 4.47 -2.99
N GLY A 36 4.48 4.94 -3.09
CA GLY A 36 3.39 4.56 -2.21
C GLY A 36 2.04 4.73 -2.85
N ASN A 37 1.00 4.22 -2.17
CA ASN A 37 -0.37 4.39 -2.63
C ASN A 37 -0.79 5.88 -2.52
N GLY A 38 -0.99 6.53 -3.68
CA GLY A 38 -1.40 7.93 -3.81
C GLY A 38 -2.91 8.14 -3.98
N GLY A 39 -3.70 7.10 -3.77
CA GLY A 39 -5.14 7.10 -3.98
C GLY A 39 -5.59 6.25 -5.16
N MET A 40 -6.83 6.44 -5.59
CA MET A 40 -7.42 5.76 -6.74
C MET A 40 -6.61 6.06 -8.00
N SER A 41 -6.10 4.98 -8.63
CA SER A 41 -5.32 5.02 -9.87
C SER A 41 -4.07 5.90 -9.84
N ASN A 42 -3.56 6.23 -8.64
CA ASN A 42 -2.40 7.11 -8.48
C ASN A 42 -1.33 6.49 -7.58
N ILE A 43 -0.07 6.72 -7.95
CA ILE A 43 1.11 6.32 -7.19
C ILE A 43 1.77 7.60 -6.72
N ASN A 44 1.90 7.75 -5.41
CA ASN A 44 2.78 8.77 -4.85
C ASN A 44 4.21 8.38 -5.18
N CYS A 45 4.93 9.28 -5.82
CA CYS A 45 6.33 9.11 -6.19
C CYS A 45 7.07 10.37 -5.77
N ALA A 46 7.92 10.25 -4.74
CA ALA A 46 8.72 11.35 -4.23
C ALA A 46 10.20 10.98 -4.30
N PRO A 47 11.09 11.90 -4.71
CA PRO A 47 12.53 11.68 -4.66
C PRO A 47 12.96 11.27 -3.25
N ILE A 48 13.91 10.34 -3.13
CA ILE A 48 14.35 9.84 -1.83
C ILE A 48 14.97 10.95 -0.96
N GLU A 49 15.49 12.01 -1.59
CA GLU A 49 16.05 13.21 -0.96
C GLU A 49 15.01 14.04 -0.21
N SER A 50 13.72 13.82 -0.46
CA SER A 50 12.62 14.48 0.27
C SER A 50 12.34 13.83 1.64
N PHE A 51 13.09 12.79 2.01
CA PHE A 51 12.92 12.03 3.25
C PHE A 51 14.16 12.15 4.14
N PRO A 52 14.04 11.82 5.45
CA PRO A 52 15.21 11.76 6.35
C PRO A 52 16.35 10.91 5.78
N GLU A 53 17.59 11.36 6.02
CA GLU A 53 18.80 10.75 5.47
C GLU A 53 18.94 9.26 5.84
N GLU A 54 18.45 8.86 7.00
CA GLU A 54 18.42 7.47 7.47
C GLU A 54 17.65 6.54 6.51
N ILE A 55 16.55 7.03 5.90
CA ILE A 55 15.77 6.25 4.92
C ILE A 55 16.57 6.10 3.63
N LYS A 56 17.24 7.17 3.20
CA LYS A 56 18.10 7.15 2.01
C LYS A 56 19.24 6.15 2.19
N ASN A 57 19.99 6.26 3.28
CA ASN A 57 21.13 5.40 3.56
C ASN A 57 20.70 3.93 3.64
N TYR A 58 19.59 3.65 4.33
CA TYR A 58 19.05 2.29 4.41
C TYR A 58 18.61 1.74 3.04
N ALA A 59 17.95 2.53 2.19
CA ALA A 59 17.56 2.07 0.86
C ALA A 59 18.77 1.78 -0.05
N ILE A 60 19.79 2.63 -0.01
CA ILE A 60 21.05 2.44 -0.76
C ILE A 60 21.77 1.18 -0.28
N GLU A 61 21.88 0.99 1.04
CA GLU A 61 22.47 -0.19 1.66
C GLU A 61 21.75 -1.47 1.19
N MET A 62 20.41 -1.49 1.24
CA MET A 62 19.60 -2.62 0.81
C MET A 62 19.77 -2.97 -0.67
N VAL A 63 19.90 -1.96 -1.54
CA VAL A 63 20.20 -2.16 -2.97
C VAL A 63 21.61 -2.71 -3.15
N THR A 64 22.59 -2.15 -2.44
CA THR A 64 24.01 -2.55 -2.52
C THR A 64 24.23 -3.99 -2.04
N GLN A 65 23.49 -4.41 -1.01
CA GLN A 65 23.50 -5.77 -0.48
C GLN A 65 22.68 -6.76 -1.34
N GLY A 66 21.96 -6.28 -2.36
CA GLY A 66 21.09 -7.12 -3.20
C GLY A 66 19.82 -7.60 -2.51
N GLU A 67 19.44 -7.00 -1.37
CA GLU A 67 18.18 -7.27 -0.69
C GLU A 67 17.00 -6.59 -1.39
N LEU A 68 17.24 -5.42 -1.98
CA LEU A 68 16.37 -4.79 -2.97
C LEU A 68 16.98 -5.00 -4.36
N TYR A 69 16.23 -5.63 -5.27
CA TYR A 69 16.73 -5.94 -6.60
C TYR A 69 15.65 -5.77 -7.69
N LEU A 70 16.07 -5.50 -8.92
CA LEU A 70 15.15 -5.44 -10.08
C LEU A 70 14.97 -6.83 -10.67
N LYS A 71 13.72 -7.24 -10.87
CA LYS A 71 13.44 -8.48 -11.61
C LYS A 71 13.81 -8.29 -13.08
N GLY A 72 14.33 -9.35 -13.72
CA GLY A 72 14.75 -9.29 -15.12
C GLY A 72 13.62 -8.94 -16.11
N ASN A 73 12.36 -9.10 -15.70
CA ASN A 73 11.16 -8.74 -16.47
C ASN A 73 10.33 -7.63 -15.80
N GLU A 74 10.94 -6.82 -14.93
CA GLU A 74 10.24 -5.75 -14.22
C GLU A 74 9.66 -4.72 -15.21
N LYS A 75 8.39 -4.37 -15.03
CA LYS A 75 7.73 -3.39 -15.88
C LYS A 75 7.86 -2.03 -15.25
N SER A 76 8.25 -1.04 -16.03
CA SER A 76 8.32 0.32 -15.52
C SER A 76 6.92 0.86 -15.20
N LEU A 77 6.82 1.52 -14.06
CA LEU A 77 5.64 2.25 -13.61
C LEU A 77 5.69 3.64 -14.24
N ARG A 78 4.61 4.02 -14.94
CA ARG A 78 4.43 5.41 -15.36
C ARG A 78 3.84 6.20 -14.20
N VAL A 79 4.59 7.19 -13.74
CA VAL A 79 4.16 8.15 -12.73
C VAL A 79 3.90 9.50 -13.43
N GLY A 80 3.25 10.43 -12.74
CA GLY A 80 2.86 11.73 -13.31
C GLY A 80 4.00 12.43 -14.09
N GLN A 81 3.63 13.25 -15.07
CA GLN A 81 4.55 14.00 -15.95
C GLN A 81 5.42 13.12 -16.88
N GLY A 82 5.00 11.87 -17.15
CA GLY A 82 5.68 10.99 -18.11
C GLY A 82 6.97 10.35 -17.57
N LYS A 83 7.26 10.50 -16.28
CA LYS A 83 8.39 9.84 -15.62
C LYS A 83 8.11 8.33 -15.51
N SER A 84 9.15 7.54 -15.70
CA SER A 84 9.08 6.09 -15.71
C SER A 84 10.07 5.52 -14.71
N ILE A 85 9.57 4.70 -13.78
CA ILE A 85 10.30 4.22 -12.60
C ILE A 85 10.23 2.69 -12.57
N TYR A 86 11.37 2.01 -12.36
CA TYR A 86 11.35 0.60 -11.98
C TYR A 86 11.18 0.49 -10.47
N SER A 87 10.32 -0.42 -10.01
CA SER A 87 10.20 -0.72 -8.58
C SER A 87 11.17 -1.83 -8.22
N TYR A 88 11.96 -1.63 -7.17
CA TYR A 88 12.71 -2.71 -6.57
C TYR A 88 11.76 -3.73 -5.93
N THR A 89 12.14 -5.00 -6.03
CA THR A 89 11.55 -6.10 -5.27
C THR A 89 12.38 -6.36 -4.03
N LEU A 90 11.72 -6.54 -2.89
CA LEU A 90 12.36 -6.99 -1.66
C LEU A 90 12.48 -8.53 -1.65
N LYS A 91 13.71 -9.04 -1.60
CA LYS A 91 14.04 -10.47 -1.59
C LYS A 91 13.30 -11.25 -0.50
N LYS A 92 13.23 -10.68 0.71
CA LYS A 92 12.50 -11.28 1.84
C LYS A 92 11.02 -11.53 1.56
N ILE A 93 10.35 -10.65 0.79
CA ILE A 93 8.92 -10.81 0.47
C ILE A 93 8.70 -11.91 -0.56
N GLU A 94 9.63 -12.11 -1.50
CA GLU A 94 9.52 -13.17 -2.50
C GLU A 94 9.53 -14.56 -1.86
N ASN A 95 10.38 -14.77 -0.84
CA ASN A 95 10.40 -16.02 -0.07
C ASN A 95 9.12 -16.27 0.74
N LEU A 96 8.28 -15.25 0.93
CA LEU A 96 7.02 -15.32 1.68
C LEU A 96 5.78 -15.47 0.77
N LEU A 97 5.92 -15.24 -0.54
CA LEU A 97 4.82 -15.34 -1.49
C LEU A 97 4.93 -16.66 -2.28
N PRO A 98 4.00 -17.63 -2.10
CA PRO A 98 4.02 -18.85 -2.90
C PRO A 98 3.85 -18.50 -4.39
N THR A 99 4.70 -19.13 -5.21
CA THR A 99 4.86 -18.90 -6.66
C THR A 99 3.60 -19.18 -7.50
N SER A 100 2.49 -19.63 -6.91
CA SER A 100 1.30 -20.14 -7.61
C SER A 100 -0.05 -19.52 -7.25
N SER A 101 -0.15 -18.50 -6.37
CA SER A 101 -1.45 -17.86 -6.13
C SER A 101 -1.61 -16.56 -6.92
N THR A 102 -2.36 -16.64 -8.01
CA THR A 102 -2.84 -15.52 -8.85
C THR A 102 -3.78 -14.56 -8.12
N THR A 103 -4.01 -14.74 -6.83
CA THR A 103 -4.87 -13.88 -6.02
C THR A 103 -4.03 -13.21 -4.95
N ARG A 104 -3.32 -12.15 -5.32
CA ARG A 104 -2.74 -11.20 -4.35
C ARG A 104 -3.89 -10.72 -3.46
N LYS A 105 -3.95 -11.20 -2.21
CA LYS A 105 -4.99 -10.85 -1.24
C LYS A 105 -4.84 -9.36 -0.93
N MET A 106 -5.64 -8.54 -1.60
CA MET A 106 -5.74 -7.11 -1.32
C MET A 106 -6.51 -6.96 -0.02
N TYR A 107 -6.00 -6.13 0.90
CA TYR A 107 -6.71 -5.84 2.14
C TYR A 107 -8.08 -5.24 1.81
N PHE A 108 -9.13 -5.65 2.54
CA PHE A 108 -10.48 -5.11 2.42
C PHE A 108 -10.47 -3.58 2.49
N SER A 109 -9.71 -3.04 3.45
CA SER A 109 -9.55 -1.61 3.67
C SER A 109 -8.88 -0.87 2.51
N SER A 110 -8.14 -1.55 1.63
CA SER A 110 -7.31 -0.90 0.61
C SER A 110 -8.09 0.01 -0.33
N ILE A 111 -9.33 -0.37 -0.69
CA ILE A 111 -10.17 0.46 -1.56
C ILE A 111 -10.60 1.73 -0.83
N PHE A 112 -11.01 1.60 0.43
CA PHE A 112 -11.41 2.76 1.24
C PHE A 112 -10.23 3.71 1.47
N ILE A 113 -9.04 3.18 1.81
CA ILE A 113 -7.85 4.02 2.03
C ILE A 113 -7.40 4.72 0.73
N ARG A 114 -7.56 4.07 -0.43
CA ARG A 114 -7.34 4.72 -1.73
C ARG A 114 -8.33 5.86 -1.96
N TRP A 115 -9.61 5.62 -1.70
CA TRP A 115 -10.64 6.66 -1.79
C TRP A 115 -10.34 7.84 -0.86
N GLN A 116 -10.02 7.57 0.40
CA GLN A 116 -9.67 8.58 1.41
C GLN A 116 -8.53 9.48 0.91
N ARG A 117 -7.45 8.89 0.38
CA ARG A 117 -6.29 9.64 -0.13
C ARG A 117 -6.59 10.48 -1.35
N SER A 118 -7.40 9.96 -2.28
CA SER A 118 -7.86 10.73 -3.44
C SER A 118 -8.63 11.99 -3.05
N HIS A 119 -9.35 11.95 -1.92
CA HIS A 119 -10.10 13.09 -1.39
C HIS A 119 -9.31 13.90 -0.35
N GLN A 120 -8.03 13.57 -0.13
CA GLN A 120 -7.14 14.26 0.81
C GLN A 120 -7.70 14.34 2.24
N LEU A 121 -8.47 13.33 2.66
CA LEU A 121 -9.10 13.30 3.98
C LEU A 121 -8.15 12.73 5.04
N SER A 122 -8.11 13.37 6.21
CA SER A 122 -7.29 12.90 7.33
C SER A 122 -7.86 11.61 7.93
N ASP A 123 -7.03 10.87 8.67
CA ASP A 123 -7.47 9.64 9.34
C ASP A 123 -8.54 9.96 10.41
N GLU A 124 -8.43 11.10 11.10
CA GLU A 124 -9.40 11.56 12.11
C GLU A 124 -10.77 11.84 11.49
N HIS A 125 -10.78 12.49 10.31
CA HIS A 125 -12.03 12.80 9.62
C HIS A 125 -12.78 11.53 9.20
N VAL A 126 -12.07 10.54 8.66
CA VAL A 126 -12.73 9.27 8.26
C VAL A 126 -13.07 8.38 9.44
N GLN A 127 -12.33 8.46 10.55
CA GLN A 127 -12.69 7.81 11.81
C GLN A 127 -14.05 8.28 12.30
N GLU A 128 -14.24 9.61 12.37
CA GLU A 128 -15.51 10.21 12.77
C GLU A 128 -16.66 9.78 11.86
N LYS A 129 -16.46 9.86 10.54
CA LYS A 129 -17.51 9.47 9.56
C LYS A 129 -17.85 7.98 9.61
N LEU A 130 -16.87 7.11 9.82
CA LEU A 130 -17.10 5.68 10.00
C LEU A 130 -17.62 5.36 11.40
N GLY A 131 -17.61 6.31 12.33
CA GLY A 131 -17.87 6.10 13.76
C GLY A 131 -16.94 5.03 14.34
N LEU A 132 -15.66 5.07 13.99
CA LEU A 132 -14.62 4.18 14.48
C LEU A 132 -13.66 4.96 15.37
N THR A 133 -13.29 4.38 16.50
CA THR A 133 -12.16 4.87 17.29
C THR A 133 -10.84 4.72 16.52
N ALA A 134 -9.79 5.42 16.95
CA ALA A 134 -8.45 5.26 16.37
C ALA A 134 -7.97 3.80 16.39
N LYS A 135 -8.30 3.04 17.45
CA LYS A 135 -7.96 1.61 17.57
C LYS A 135 -8.73 0.77 16.55
N GLU A 136 -10.04 0.97 16.43
CA GLU A 136 -10.85 0.22 15.46
C GLU A 136 -10.48 0.57 14.02
N PHE A 137 -10.15 1.83 13.75
CA PHE A 137 -9.67 2.23 12.43
C PHE A 137 -8.29 1.63 12.11
N HIS A 138 -7.41 1.50 13.10
CA HIS A 138 -6.17 0.74 12.92
C HIS A 138 -6.46 -0.73 12.59
N GLN A 139 -7.34 -1.39 13.36
CA GLN A 139 -7.77 -2.77 13.07
C GLN A 139 -8.45 -2.88 11.70
N PHE A 140 -9.18 -1.86 11.27
CA PHE A 140 -9.77 -1.81 9.93
C PHE A 140 -8.70 -1.82 8.86
N ARG A 141 -7.65 -0.99 8.99
CA ARG A 141 -6.52 -0.96 8.04
C ARG A 141 -5.79 -2.29 7.96
N GLU A 142 -5.60 -2.94 9.10
CA GLU A 142 -4.92 -4.24 9.22
C GLU A 142 -5.82 -5.44 8.85
N ASP A 143 -7.06 -5.20 8.39
CA ASP A 143 -8.05 -6.25 8.11
C ASP A 143 -8.43 -7.12 9.33
N GLU A 144 -8.21 -6.62 10.53
CA GLU A 144 -8.54 -7.30 11.80
C GLU A 144 -9.94 -6.94 12.31
N LEU A 145 -10.51 -5.81 11.85
CA LEU A 145 -11.86 -5.41 12.24
C LEU A 145 -12.92 -6.31 11.58
N THR A 146 -13.90 -6.73 12.37
CA THR A 146 -15.10 -7.42 11.89
C THR A 146 -15.92 -6.48 11.01
N ILE A 147 -16.21 -6.89 9.78
CA ILE A 147 -16.99 -6.08 8.85
C ILE A 147 -18.49 -6.31 9.11
N THR A 148 -19.13 -5.34 9.76
CA THR A 148 -20.56 -5.37 10.07
C THR A 148 -21.39 -4.75 8.93
N PRO A 149 -22.70 -5.07 8.84
CA PRO A 149 -23.61 -4.38 7.92
C PRO A 149 -23.62 -2.87 8.11
N ASP A 150 -23.57 -2.38 9.35
CA ASP A 150 -23.53 -0.94 9.64
C ASP A 150 -22.27 -0.28 9.11
N LEU A 151 -21.11 -0.93 9.23
CA LEU A 151 -19.87 -0.43 8.65
C LEU A 151 -19.96 -0.38 7.12
N ILE A 152 -20.58 -1.39 6.49
CA ILE A 152 -20.82 -1.38 5.04
C ILE A 152 -21.72 -0.20 4.65
N ASN A 153 -22.81 0.05 5.37
CA ASN A 153 -23.71 1.17 5.09
C ASN A 153 -22.98 2.51 5.16
N LYS A 154 -22.13 2.72 6.17
CA LYS A 154 -21.29 3.92 6.26
C LYS A 154 -20.29 4.01 5.10
N LEU A 155 -19.67 2.90 4.70
CA LEU A 155 -18.77 2.88 3.54
C LEU A 155 -19.52 3.27 2.25
N VAL A 156 -20.75 2.80 2.06
CA VAL A 156 -21.60 3.17 0.91
C VAL A 156 -21.92 4.67 0.94
N GLU A 157 -22.37 5.17 2.09
CA GLU A 157 -22.74 6.58 2.27
C GLU A 157 -21.56 7.51 1.98
N ILE A 158 -20.38 7.19 2.53
CA ILE A 158 -19.19 8.02 2.41
C ILE A 158 -18.60 7.99 1.00
N THR A 159 -18.53 6.80 0.39
CA THR A 159 -17.78 6.60 -0.86
C THR A 159 -18.66 6.64 -2.12
N GLY A 160 -19.98 6.51 -1.98
CA GLY A 160 -20.92 6.30 -3.09
C GLY A 160 -20.77 4.94 -3.79
N VAL A 161 -19.90 4.05 -3.30
CA VAL A 161 -19.68 2.71 -3.86
C VAL A 161 -20.80 1.77 -3.39
N SER A 162 -21.35 0.97 -4.29
CA SER A 162 -22.51 0.11 -4.00
C SER A 162 -22.29 -0.85 -2.82
N GLU A 163 -23.36 -1.16 -2.09
CA GLU A 163 -23.36 -2.13 -0.99
C GLU A 163 -22.87 -3.51 -1.45
N GLN A 164 -23.34 -3.97 -2.62
CA GLN A 164 -22.95 -5.27 -3.18
C GLN A 164 -21.44 -5.36 -3.43
N PHE A 165 -20.81 -4.27 -3.85
CA PHE A 165 -19.36 -4.23 -4.01
C PHE A 165 -18.63 -4.50 -2.69
N TRP A 166 -19.06 -3.83 -1.61
CA TRP A 166 -18.45 -4.01 -0.28
C TRP A 166 -18.70 -5.40 0.29
N LYS A 167 -19.91 -5.96 0.11
CA LYS A 167 -20.22 -7.35 0.47
C LYS A 167 -19.32 -8.35 -0.26
N ASN A 168 -19.19 -8.21 -1.58
CA ASN A 168 -18.31 -9.07 -2.39
C ASN A 168 -16.85 -9.01 -1.92
N ARG A 169 -16.38 -7.83 -1.50
CA ARG A 169 -15.03 -7.66 -0.92
C ARG A 169 -14.90 -8.33 0.45
N GLY A 170 -15.90 -8.21 1.30
CA GLY A 170 -15.94 -8.91 2.60
C GLY A 170 -15.90 -10.43 2.42
N ASP A 171 -16.63 -10.95 1.44
CA ASP A 171 -16.63 -12.38 1.12
C ASP A 171 -15.28 -12.86 0.60
N GLN A 172 -14.59 -12.05 -0.21
CA GLN A 172 -13.21 -12.35 -0.66
C GLN A 172 -12.23 -12.41 0.51
N LYS A 173 -12.34 -11.47 1.47
CA LYS A 173 -11.55 -11.49 2.71
C LYS A 173 -11.74 -12.83 3.46
N ASN A 174 -12.99 -13.25 3.63
CA ASN A 174 -13.37 -14.47 4.37
C ASN A 174 -12.99 -15.77 3.65
N LYS A 175 -13.14 -15.84 2.32
CA LYS A 175 -12.75 -17.00 1.52
C LYS A 175 -11.25 -17.23 1.55
N GLY A 176 -10.44 -16.16 1.54
CA GLY A 176 -9.00 -16.23 1.73
C GLY A 176 -8.52 -16.61 3.14
N PHE A 177 -9.43 -16.84 4.10
CA PHE A 177 -9.12 -17.42 5.42
C PHE A 177 -9.46 -18.92 5.52
N ARG A 178 -10.31 -19.44 4.61
CA ARG A 178 -10.74 -20.86 4.60
C ARG A 178 -9.86 -21.79 3.77
N GLY A 179 -8.81 -21.27 3.13
CA GLY A 179 -7.76 -22.09 2.52
C GLY A 179 -6.64 -22.34 3.53
N LYS A 180 -6.83 -23.30 4.42
CA LYS A 180 -5.77 -23.98 5.17
C LYS A 180 -5.93 -25.47 4.92
#